data_AF-N6YEW4-F1
#
_entry.id   AF-N6YEW4-F1
#
_cell.length_a   1.000
_cell.length_b   1.000
_cell.length_c   1.000
_cell.angle_alpha   90.00
_cell.angle_beta   90.00
_cell.angle_gamma   90.00
#
_symmetry.space_group_name_H-M   'P 1'
#
loop_
_entity.id
_entity.type
_entity.pdbx_description
1 polymer ?
#
loop_
_entity_poly.entity_id
_entity_poly.type
_entity_poly.pdbx_seq_one_letter_code
_entity_poly.pdbx_strand_id
1 'polypeptide(L)'
;MLMFAVTGITLNHAGAIESKPRIETRVEAMPTALVETLRLVAASPPSAGQSLPADAVAWVGHALDVRLPSGAAEWSEGEIYLALPRPGGDAWLRLDLEAGEAEYELTDRGWIAWLNDLHKGRNTGEAWRWFIDIFAVACVLFSLTGLLILQAHAANRPAVWPTVGFGVVLPVLLALLFIH
;
A
#
# COMPACT_ATOMS: atom_id res chain seq x y z
N MET A 1 11.71 -15.06 -2.45
CA MET A 1 10.95 -16.15 -3.10
C MET A 1 9.88 -16.67 -2.18
N LEU A 2 10.24 -17.22 -1.00
CA LEU A 2 9.27 -17.85 -0.11
C LEU A 2 8.13 -16.91 0.30
N MET A 3 8.46 -15.69 0.75
CA MET A 3 7.43 -14.69 1.10
C MET A 3 6.48 -14.44 -0.07
N PHE A 4 7.00 -14.18 -1.27
CA PHE A 4 6.20 -13.95 -2.49
C PHE A 4 5.36 -15.17 -2.90
N ALA A 5 5.88 -16.38 -2.75
CA ALA A 5 5.15 -17.62 -3.05
C ALA A 5 3.99 -17.84 -2.05
N VAL A 6 4.23 -17.66 -0.75
CA VAL A 6 3.20 -17.79 0.29
C VAL A 6 2.13 -16.70 0.11
N THR A 7 2.55 -15.46 -0.12
CA THR A 7 1.62 -14.33 -0.31
C THR A 7 0.83 -14.43 -1.63
N GLY A 8 1.34 -15.11 -2.65
CA GLY A 8 0.56 -15.45 -3.84
C GLY A 8 -0.69 -16.28 -3.51
N ILE A 9 -0.62 -17.19 -2.54
CA ILE A 9 -1.77 -17.96 -2.07
C ILE A 9 -2.75 -17.06 -1.34
N THR A 10 -2.27 -16.22 -0.42
CA THR A 10 -3.14 -15.34 0.39
C THR A 10 -3.79 -14.24 -0.45
N LEU A 11 -3.14 -13.81 -1.53
CA LEU A 11 -3.70 -12.87 -2.50
C LEU A 11 -4.89 -13.47 -3.25
N ASN A 12 -4.80 -14.75 -3.66
CA ASN A 12 -5.88 -15.45 -4.35
C ASN A 12 -7.08 -15.75 -3.44
N HIS A 13 -6.88 -15.72 -2.11
CA HIS A 13 -7.88 -16.08 -1.10
C HIS A 13 -8.19 -14.91 -0.16
N ALA A 14 -7.97 -13.67 -0.59
CA ALA A 14 -8.09 -12.50 0.28
C ALA A 14 -9.46 -12.37 0.97
N GLY A 15 -10.54 -12.83 0.33
CA GLY A 15 -11.89 -12.86 0.93
C GLY A 15 -12.17 -14.05 1.84
N ALA A 16 -11.41 -15.15 1.72
CA ALA A 16 -11.56 -16.34 2.58
C ALA A 16 -10.67 -16.26 3.83
N ILE A 17 -9.60 -15.48 3.77
CA ILE A 17 -8.71 -15.22 4.90
C ILE A 17 -9.14 -13.90 5.55
N GLU A 18 -10.24 -13.99 6.29
CA GLU A 18 -10.89 -12.81 6.87
C GLU A 18 -10.10 -12.31 8.09
N SER A 19 -9.66 -11.06 8.03
CA SER A 19 -9.19 -10.31 9.20
C SER A 19 -10.24 -9.29 9.58
N LYS A 20 -10.65 -9.30 10.86
CA LYS A 20 -11.52 -8.25 11.38
C LYS A 20 -10.70 -6.96 11.47
N PRO A 21 -11.10 -5.88 10.78
CA PRO A 21 -10.37 -4.62 10.87
C PRO A 21 -10.43 -4.10 12.31
N ARG A 22 -9.28 -3.67 12.83
CA ARG A 22 -9.18 -2.95 14.09
C ARG A 22 -9.12 -1.47 13.78
N ILE A 23 -10.12 -0.74 14.24
CA ILE A 23 -10.22 0.71 14.07
C ILE A 23 -9.78 1.37 15.38
N GLU A 24 -8.82 2.29 15.30
CA GLU A 24 -8.43 3.18 16.38
C GLU A 24 -8.76 4.61 15.97
N THR A 25 -9.60 5.28 16.75
CA THR A 25 -9.95 6.70 16.54
C THR A 25 -9.35 7.52 17.68
N ARG A 26 -8.78 8.67 17.36
CA ARG A 26 -8.23 9.65 18.30
C ARG A 26 -8.77 11.01 17.95
N VAL A 27 -9.28 11.73 18.95
CA VAL A 27 -9.84 13.07 18.79
C VAL A 27 -9.15 14.00 19.77
N GLU A 28 -8.64 15.12 19.27
CA GLU A 28 -7.94 16.13 20.07
C GLU A 28 -8.46 17.52 19.74
N ALA A 29 -8.62 18.36 20.77
CA ALA A 29 -9.03 19.74 20.58
C ALA A 29 -7.86 20.57 20.03
N MET A 30 -8.08 21.24 18.90
CA MET A 30 -7.10 22.12 18.28
C MET A 30 -6.96 23.42 19.08
N PRO A 31 -5.75 23.96 19.27
CA PRO A 31 -5.55 25.29 19.81
C PRO A 31 -6.28 26.34 18.97
N THR A 32 -6.94 27.30 19.61
CA THR A 32 -7.72 28.33 18.90
C THR A 32 -6.91 29.09 17.86
N ALA A 33 -5.64 29.41 18.17
CA ALA A 33 -4.73 30.06 17.22
C ALA A 33 -4.45 29.22 15.97
N LEU A 34 -4.43 27.89 16.09
CA LEU A 34 -4.25 26.99 14.96
C LEU A 34 -5.51 26.98 14.09
N VAL A 35 -6.70 26.91 14.70
CA VAL A 35 -7.98 26.96 13.99
C VAL A 35 -8.13 28.25 13.20
N GLU A 36 -7.80 29.40 13.80
CA GLU A 36 -7.86 30.70 13.12
C GLU A 36 -6.90 30.75 11.92
N THR A 37 -5.67 30.26 12.09
CA THR A 37 -4.69 30.17 11.00
C THR A 37 -5.21 29.31 9.85
N LEU A 38 -5.75 28.13 10.16
CA LEU A 38 -6.27 27.21 9.16
C LEU A 38 -7.49 27.78 8.42
N ARG A 39 -8.40 28.46 9.13
CA ARG A 39 -9.54 29.16 8.51
C ARG A 39 -9.11 30.27 7.55
N LEU A 40 -8.08 31.05 7.91
CA LEU A 40 -7.54 32.08 7.02
C LEU A 40 -6.95 31.49 5.73
N VAL A 41 -6.29 30.34 5.84
CA VAL A 41 -5.76 29.61 4.68
C VAL A 41 -6.89 29.03 3.83
N ALA A 42 -7.90 28.42 4.45
CA ALA A 42 -9.06 27.84 3.76
C ALA A 42 -9.94 28.89 3.04
N ALA A 43 -9.98 30.13 3.53
CA ALA A 43 -10.73 31.23 2.92
C ALA A 43 -10.13 31.76 1.60
N SER A 44 -8.88 31.41 1.29
CA SER A 44 -8.28 31.68 -0.02
C SER A 44 -8.67 30.56 -0.99
N PRO A 45 -8.89 30.83 -2.29
CA PRO A 45 -9.24 29.78 -3.24
C PRO A 45 -8.17 28.67 -3.19
N PRO A 46 -8.55 27.45 -2.78
CA PRO A 46 -7.56 26.41 -2.51
C PRO A 46 -6.85 26.09 -3.82
N SER A 47 -5.53 26.19 -3.80
CA SER A 47 -4.74 25.60 -4.88
C SER A 47 -4.88 24.09 -4.76
N ALA A 48 -5.24 23.42 -5.86
CA ALA A 48 -5.44 21.98 -5.86
C ALA A 48 -4.20 21.28 -5.25
N GLY A 49 -4.41 20.57 -4.14
CA GLY A 49 -3.36 19.85 -3.45
C GLY A 49 -2.48 20.66 -2.50
N GLN A 50 -3.00 21.73 -1.91
CA GLN A 50 -2.32 22.50 -0.88
C GLN A 50 -1.99 21.64 0.36
N SER A 51 -0.72 21.65 0.77
CA SER A 51 -0.25 20.96 1.98
C SER A 51 -0.67 21.68 3.26
N LEU A 52 -0.78 20.94 4.36
CA LEU A 52 -0.96 21.52 5.69
C LEU A 52 0.21 22.45 6.06
N PRO A 53 -0.06 23.59 6.71
CA PRO A 53 0.96 24.44 7.31
C PRO A 53 1.87 23.69 8.29
N ALA A 54 3.13 24.12 8.42
CA ALA A 54 4.14 23.39 9.19
C ALA A 54 3.83 23.31 10.70
N ASP A 55 3.18 24.34 11.24
CA ASP A 55 2.64 24.41 12.59
C ASP A 55 1.50 23.40 12.80
N ALA A 56 0.58 23.28 11.84
CA ALA A 56 -0.47 22.26 11.86
C ALA A 56 0.14 20.84 11.84
N VAL A 57 1.14 20.60 10.98
CA VAL A 57 1.84 19.31 10.89
C VAL A 57 2.55 18.97 12.20
N ALA A 58 3.26 19.93 12.79
CA ALA A 58 3.97 19.73 14.06
C ALA A 58 3.00 19.48 15.22
N TRP A 59 1.89 20.23 15.28
CA TRP A 59 0.88 20.05 16.31
C TRP A 59 0.20 18.68 16.20
N VAL A 60 -0.27 18.29 15.00
CA VAL A 60 -0.87 16.96 14.78
C VAL A 60 0.12 15.85 15.16
N GLY A 61 1.39 16.00 14.76
CA GLY A 61 2.41 15.00 15.07
C GLY A 61 2.66 14.83 16.57
N HIS A 62 2.53 15.89 17.35
CA HIS A 62 2.67 15.83 18.80
C HIS A 62 1.38 15.37 19.51
N ALA A 63 0.22 15.88 19.09
CA ALA A 63 -1.06 15.63 19.76
C ALA A 63 -1.60 14.22 19.48
N LEU A 64 -1.47 13.74 18.23
CA LEU A 64 -2.06 12.46 17.80
C LEU A 64 -1.03 11.33 17.68
N ASP A 65 0.26 11.62 17.89
CA ASP A 65 1.42 10.72 17.69
C ASP A 65 1.45 10.12 16.27
N VAL A 66 1.29 10.99 15.26
CA VAL A 66 1.23 10.58 13.84
C VAL A 66 2.25 11.36 13.01
N ARG A 67 3.04 10.65 12.20
CA ARG A 67 3.86 11.31 11.19
C ARG A 67 3.04 11.56 9.93
N LEU A 68 2.80 12.82 9.63
CA LEU A 68 2.12 13.20 8.40
C LEU A 68 3.11 13.19 7.22
N PRO A 69 2.81 12.50 6.11
CA PRO A 69 3.58 12.62 4.89
C PRO A 69 3.42 14.03 4.32
N SER A 70 4.40 14.47 3.52
CA SER A 70 4.25 15.63 2.66
C SER A 70 3.21 15.28 1.59
N GLY A 71 1.96 15.70 1.80
CA GLY A 71 0.83 15.32 0.96
C GLY A 71 -0.16 16.47 0.81
N ALA A 72 -0.85 16.44 -0.32
CA ALA A 72 -2.00 17.29 -0.60
C ALA A 72 -3.11 17.00 0.41
N ALA A 73 -3.56 18.03 1.13
CA ALA A 73 -4.81 17.96 1.88
C ALA A 73 -5.97 18.43 0.97
N GLU A 74 -7.14 17.87 1.20
CA GLU A 74 -8.40 18.31 0.61
C GLU A 74 -8.99 19.38 1.53
N TRP A 75 -9.09 20.60 1.01
CA TRP A 75 -9.57 21.75 1.76
C TRP A 75 -11.02 22.05 1.40
N SER A 76 -11.85 22.25 2.40
CA SER A 76 -13.20 22.78 2.28
C SER A 76 -13.41 23.95 3.25
N GLU A 77 -14.54 24.65 3.18
CA GLU A 77 -14.80 25.82 4.03
C GLU A 77 -14.83 25.49 5.54
N GLY A 78 -15.28 24.29 5.91
CA GLY A 78 -15.46 23.87 7.31
C GLY A 78 -14.49 22.78 7.78
N GLU A 79 -13.83 22.07 6.87
CA GLU A 79 -12.96 20.95 7.23
C GLU A 79 -11.76 20.79 6.29
N ILE A 80 -10.69 20.20 6.82
CA ILE A 80 -9.51 19.80 6.05
C ILE A 80 -9.36 18.29 6.20
N TYR A 81 -9.35 17.57 5.09
CA TYR A 81 -9.23 16.12 5.06
C TYR A 81 -7.89 15.70 4.44
N LEU A 82 -7.23 14.71 5.06
CA LEU A 82 -5.99 14.15 4.57
C LEU A 82 -6.06 12.63 4.60
N ALA A 83 -6.02 12.01 3.42
CA ALA A 83 -5.88 10.57 3.28
C ALA A 83 -4.45 10.14 3.63
N LEU A 84 -4.32 9.13 4.50
CA LEU A 84 -3.06 8.59 4.98
C LEU A 84 -2.96 7.09 4.65
N PRO A 85 -2.96 6.72 3.34
CA PRO A 85 -2.94 5.33 2.92
C PRO A 85 -1.65 4.64 3.37
N ARG A 86 -1.78 3.40 3.83
CA ARG A 86 -0.66 2.62 4.39
C ARG A 86 -0.77 1.14 3.99
N PRO A 87 0.30 0.35 4.08
CA PRO A 87 0.18 -1.10 3.88
C PRO A 87 -0.59 -1.72 5.04
N GLY A 88 -1.42 -2.71 4.73
CA GLY A 88 -2.21 -3.49 5.66
C GLY A 88 -3.44 -2.78 6.22
N GLY A 89 -3.79 -1.61 5.70
CA GLY A 89 -4.80 -0.77 6.32
C GLY A 89 -5.01 0.52 5.57
N ASP A 90 -5.69 1.46 6.20
CA ASP A 90 -5.80 2.85 5.76
C ASP A 90 -5.85 3.73 7.00
N ALA A 91 -5.50 4.99 6.86
CA ALA A 91 -5.71 5.99 7.90
C ALA A 91 -6.19 7.29 7.24
N TRP A 92 -6.79 8.15 8.04
CA TRP A 92 -7.17 9.48 7.61
C TRP A 92 -7.11 10.46 8.78
N LEU A 93 -6.96 11.73 8.45
CA LEU A 93 -6.98 12.85 9.38
C LEU A 93 -8.03 13.84 8.88
N ARG A 94 -8.92 14.27 9.76
CA ARG A 94 -9.89 15.34 9.53
C ARG A 94 -9.66 16.44 10.56
N LEU A 95 -9.48 17.67 10.10
CA LEU A 95 -9.43 18.86 10.94
C LEU A 95 -10.75 19.59 10.76
N ASP A 96 -11.60 19.52 11.76
CA ASP A 96 -12.88 20.22 11.82
C ASP A 96 -12.63 21.66 12.27
N LEU A 97 -12.74 22.59 11.33
CA LEU A 97 -12.49 23.99 11.60
C LEU A 97 -13.66 24.64 12.33
N GLU A 98 -14.88 24.07 12.27
CA GLU A 98 -16.06 24.61 12.96
C GLU A 98 -16.04 24.23 14.45
N ALA A 99 -15.86 22.94 14.73
CA ALA A 99 -15.76 22.40 16.08
C ALA A 99 -14.40 22.70 16.74
N GLY A 100 -13.36 22.92 15.94
CA GLY A 100 -11.99 23.09 16.44
C GLY A 100 -11.38 21.78 16.92
N GLU A 101 -11.70 20.66 16.25
CA GLU A 101 -11.27 19.31 16.64
C GLU A 101 -10.49 18.63 15.51
N ALA A 102 -9.44 17.90 15.88
CA ALA A 102 -8.72 17.02 14.95
C ALA A 102 -9.08 15.57 15.25
N GLU A 103 -9.56 14.87 14.24
CA GLU A 103 -9.91 13.46 14.30
C GLU A 103 -8.95 12.66 13.41
N TYR A 104 -8.29 11.68 14.00
CA TYR A 104 -7.45 10.72 13.32
C TYR A 104 -8.02 9.32 13.49
N GLU A 105 -8.19 8.62 12.38
CA GLU A 105 -8.61 7.23 12.39
C GLU A 105 -7.58 6.36 11.70
N LEU A 106 -7.26 5.24 12.36
CA LEU A 106 -6.42 4.19 11.83
C LEU A 106 -7.22 2.90 11.72
N THR A 107 -7.33 2.38 10.50
CA THR A 107 -7.86 1.03 10.24
C THR A 107 -6.71 0.07 9.95
N ASP A 108 -6.52 -0.94 10.82
CA ASP A 108 -5.57 -2.03 10.63
C ASP A 108 -6.31 -3.33 10.23
N ARG A 109 -5.98 -3.87 9.05
CA ARG A 109 -6.54 -5.14 8.52
C ARG A 109 -5.61 -6.32 8.80
N GLY A 110 -4.64 -6.17 9.69
CA GLY A 110 -3.77 -7.23 10.17
C GLY A 110 -2.61 -7.59 9.24
N TRP A 111 -1.75 -8.48 9.74
CA TRP A 111 -0.47 -8.81 9.13
C TRP A 111 -0.58 -9.48 7.76
N ILE A 112 -1.69 -10.18 7.47
CA ILE A 112 -1.91 -10.82 6.16
C ILE A 112 -2.18 -9.76 5.09
N ALA A 113 -3.05 -8.79 5.38
CA ALA A 113 -3.28 -7.65 4.49
C ALA A 113 -1.99 -6.84 4.30
N TRP A 114 -1.21 -6.67 5.37
CA TRP A 114 0.09 -6.00 5.31
C TRP A 114 1.08 -6.72 4.38
N LEU A 115 1.24 -8.04 4.52
CA LEU A 115 2.09 -8.84 3.63
C LEU A 115 1.60 -8.82 2.18
N ASN A 116 0.30 -8.87 1.95
CA ASN A 116 -0.30 -8.77 0.62
C ASN A 116 0.02 -7.41 -0.03
N ASP A 117 -0.03 -6.31 0.72
CA ASP A 117 0.32 -4.99 0.23
C ASP A 117 1.81 -4.85 -0.04
N LEU A 118 2.66 -5.46 0.79
CA LEU A 118 4.09 -5.55 0.54
C LEU A 118 4.40 -6.35 -0.74
N HIS A 119 3.71 -7.46 -0.99
CA HIS A 119 3.85 -8.22 -2.24
C HIS A 119 3.52 -7.33 -3.45
N LYS A 120 2.44 -6.54 -3.36
CA LYS A 120 2.01 -5.63 -4.45
C LYS A 120 2.82 -4.33 -4.54
N GLY A 121 3.62 -3.99 -3.52
CA GLY A 121 4.26 -2.67 -3.39
C GLY A 121 3.27 -1.53 -3.14
N ARG A 122 2.10 -1.80 -2.56
CA ARG A 122 1.04 -0.82 -2.33
C ARG A 122 1.33 0.01 -1.08
N ASN A 123 1.38 1.34 -1.22
CA ASN A 123 1.62 2.30 -0.12
C ASN A 123 2.94 2.08 0.66
N THR A 124 3.93 1.38 0.09
CA THR A 124 5.17 0.98 0.79
C THR A 124 6.35 1.94 0.60
N GLY A 125 6.16 3.04 -0.14
CA GLY A 125 7.23 3.98 -0.48
C GLY A 125 8.14 3.50 -1.62
N GLU A 126 9.02 4.39 -2.08
CA GLU A 126 9.84 4.20 -3.28
C GLU A 126 10.92 3.13 -3.11
N ALA A 127 11.60 3.11 -1.96
CA ALA A 127 12.66 2.13 -1.70
C ALA A 127 12.16 0.67 -1.79
N TRP A 128 10.96 0.40 -1.28
CA TRP A 128 10.36 -0.93 -1.37
C TRP A 128 9.97 -1.30 -2.80
N ARG A 129 9.45 -0.34 -3.58
CA ARG A 129 9.14 -0.54 -5.00
C ARG A 129 10.38 -0.94 -5.80
N TRP A 130 11.50 -0.24 -5.59
CA TRP A 130 12.77 -0.63 -6.21
C TRP A 130 13.25 -2.00 -5.76
N PHE A 131 13.12 -2.31 -4.46
CA PHE A 131 13.48 -3.62 -3.93
C PHE A 131 12.71 -4.75 -4.65
N ILE A 132 11.39 -4.64 -4.80
CA ILE A 132 10.59 -5.69 -5.45
C ILE A 132 10.89 -5.81 -6.95
N ASP A 133 11.21 -4.70 -7.64
CA ASP A 133 11.59 -4.72 -9.06
C ASP A 133 12.96 -5.39 -9.28
N ILE A 134 13.95 -5.05 -8.45
CA ILE A 134 15.28 -5.68 -8.49
C ILE A 134 15.17 -7.17 -8.14
N PHE A 135 14.38 -7.50 -7.11
CA PHE A 135 14.09 -8.88 -6.74
C PHE A 135 13.39 -9.64 -7.88
N ALA A 136 12.44 -8.95 -8.54
CA ALA A 136 11.87 -9.19 -9.86
C ALA A 136 12.87 -9.80 -10.85
N VAL A 137 13.79 -8.92 -11.26
CA VAL A 137 14.86 -9.20 -12.23
C VAL A 137 15.75 -10.34 -11.77
N ALA A 138 16.15 -10.36 -10.50
CA ALA A 138 16.99 -11.43 -9.96
C ALA A 138 16.31 -12.81 -10.09
N CYS A 139 14.99 -12.90 -9.88
CA CYS A 139 14.28 -14.16 -10.01
C CYS A 139 14.02 -14.61 -11.45
N VAL A 140 13.90 -13.66 -12.38
CA VAL A 140 13.96 -13.95 -13.82
C VAL A 140 15.34 -14.51 -14.20
N LEU A 141 16.42 -13.84 -13.81
CA LEU A 141 17.79 -14.30 -14.10
C LEU A 141 18.07 -15.69 -13.51
N PHE A 142 17.62 -15.93 -12.28
CA PHE A 142 17.73 -17.26 -11.65
C PHE A 142 16.95 -18.33 -12.43
N SER A 143 15.73 -18.01 -12.86
CA SER A 143 14.90 -18.96 -13.63
C SER A 143 15.48 -19.25 -15.01
N LEU A 144 16.01 -18.23 -15.70
CA LEU A 144 16.66 -18.37 -17.00
C LEU A 144 17.95 -19.19 -16.90
N THR A 145 18.79 -18.92 -15.91
CA THR A 145 20.01 -19.71 -15.70
C THR A 145 19.68 -21.17 -15.36
N GLY A 146 18.67 -21.41 -14.53
CA GLY A 146 18.13 -22.75 -14.28
C GLY A 146 17.66 -23.45 -15.55
N LEU A 147 16.94 -22.75 -16.43
CA LEU A 147 16.49 -23.28 -17.73
C LEU A 147 17.66 -23.63 -18.66
N LEU A 148 18.69 -22.78 -18.74
CA LEU A 148 19.90 -23.04 -19.53
C LEU A 148 20.66 -24.28 -19.02
N ILE A 149 20.73 -24.46 -17.70
CA ILE A 149 21.33 -25.66 -17.09
C ILE A 149 20.53 -26.90 -17.45
N LEU A 150 19.18 -26.83 -17.36
CA LEU A 150 18.31 -27.94 -17.75
C LEU A 150 18.47 -28.28 -19.24
N GLN A 151 18.54 -27.28 -20.11
CA GLN A 151 18.80 -27.44 -21.54
C GLN A 151 20.13 -28.18 -21.78
N ALA A 152 21.21 -27.79 -21.10
CA ALA A 152 22.52 -28.43 -21.26
C ALA A 152 22.49 -29.93 -20.89
N HIS A 153 21.62 -30.34 -19.97
CA HIS A 153 21.48 -31.73 -19.53
C HIS A 153 20.33 -32.49 -20.22
N ALA A 154 19.56 -31.84 -21.10
CA ALA A 154 18.34 -32.41 -21.66
C ALA A 154 18.58 -33.66 -22.52
N ALA A 155 19.75 -33.76 -23.17
CA ALA A 155 20.12 -34.93 -23.98
C ALA A 155 20.13 -36.24 -23.16
N ASN A 156 20.54 -36.16 -21.88
CA ASN A 156 20.64 -37.32 -20.99
C ASN A 156 19.44 -37.43 -20.03
N ARG A 157 18.52 -36.46 -20.06
CA ARG A 157 17.38 -36.36 -19.15
C ARG A 157 16.10 -36.08 -19.96
N PRO A 158 15.47 -37.12 -20.53
CA PRO A 158 14.34 -36.95 -21.45
C PRO A 158 13.12 -36.26 -20.81
N ALA A 159 13.01 -36.28 -19.48
CA ALA A 159 11.94 -35.62 -18.74
C ALA A 159 12.05 -34.07 -18.71
N VAL A 160 13.18 -33.48 -19.11
CA VAL A 160 13.38 -32.01 -19.07
C VAL A 160 12.34 -31.27 -19.90
N TRP A 161 12.25 -31.58 -21.20
CA TRP A 161 11.36 -30.85 -22.12
C TRP A 161 9.86 -31.09 -21.85
N PRO A 162 9.39 -32.32 -21.55
CA PRO A 162 8.01 -32.53 -21.12
C PRO A 162 7.64 -31.69 -19.89
N THR A 163 8.52 -31.62 -18.88
CA THR A 163 8.25 -30.88 -17.65
C THR A 163 8.19 -29.37 -17.88
N VAL A 164 9.18 -28.83 -18.60
CA VAL A 164 9.22 -27.40 -18.95
C VAL A 164 8.02 -27.02 -19.83
N GLY A 165 7.74 -27.84 -20.86
CA GLY A 165 6.60 -27.64 -21.74
C GLY A 165 5.27 -27.66 -20.99
N PHE A 166 5.08 -28.63 -20.08
CA PHE A 166 3.88 -28.70 -19.25
C PHE A 166 3.69 -27.45 -18.38
N GLY A 167 4.78 -26.93 -17.79
CA GLY A 167 4.75 -25.70 -17.00
C GLY A 167 4.29 -24.45 -17.76
N VAL A 168 4.43 -24.42 -19.09
CA VAL A 168 3.97 -23.31 -19.94
C VAL A 168 2.60 -23.61 -20.57
N VAL A 169 2.42 -24.81 -21.09
CA VAL A 169 1.21 -25.20 -21.83
C VAL A 169 0.00 -25.28 -20.91
N LEU A 170 0.14 -25.83 -19.70
CA LEU A 170 -1.00 -25.97 -18.79
C LEU A 170 -1.63 -24.61 -18.42
N PRO A 171 -0.89 -23.59 -17.97
CA PRO A 171 -1.46 -22.27 -17.72
C PRO A 171 -2.13 -21.64 -18.94
N VAL A 172 -1.52 -21.77 -20.13
CA VAL A 172 -2.08 -21.25 -21.39
C VAL A 172 -3.39 -21.94 -21.75
N LEU A 173 -3.46 -23.27 -21.62
CA LEU A 173 -4.71 -24.01 -21.87
C LEU A 173 -5.80 -23.63 -20.88
N LEU A 174 -5.47 -23.51 -19.59
CA LEU A 174 -6.44 -23.05 -18.59
C LEU A 174 -6.97 -21.65 -18.92
N ALA A 175 -6.10 -20.74 -19.35
CA ALA A 175 -6.51 -19.41 -19.78
C ALA A 175 -7.46 -19.47 -20.99
N LEU A 176 -7.09 -20.19 -22.06
CA LEU A 176 -7.90 -20.26 -23.29
C LEU A 176 -9.25 -20.95 -23.11
N LEU A 177 -9.35 -21.94 -22.21
CA LEU A 177 -10.57 -22.73 -22.01
C LEU A 177 -11.53 -22.13 -20.99
N PHE A 178 -11.01 -21.42 -19.98
CA PHE A 178 -11.80 -20.99 -18.82
C PHE A 178 -11.83 -19.48 -18.58
N ILE A 179 -11.06 -18.67 -19.32
CA ILE A 179 -11.17 -17.21 -19.28
C ILE A 179 -11.99 -16.77 -20.50
N HIS A 180 -13.20 -16.29 -20.28
CA HIS A 180 -14.18 -15.88 -21.28
C HIS A 180 -15.00 -14.71 -20.74
#